data_AF-A0A9N9ZJ25-F1
#
_entry.id   AF-A0A9N9ZJ25-F1
#
_cell.length_a   1.000
_cell.length_b   1.000
_cell.length_c   1.000
_cell.angle_alpha   90.00
_cell.angle_beta   90.00
_cell.angle_gamma   90.00
#
_symmetry.space_group_name_H-M   'P 1'
#
loop_
_entity.id
_entity.type
_entity.pdbx_description
1 polymer ?
#
loop_
_entity_poly.entity_id
_entity_poly.type
_entity_poly.pdbx_seq_one_letter_code
_entity_poly.pdbx_strand_id
1 'polypeptide(L)'
;MHTIRTLSGSTRDEALDPAHRSVNYDDDGAVRTVTTRSRQIWLCRPEAFDFDDSTFSNPDTGEAFSRIIRFIQDLPGEELTALKNPDTSSVHTPLRDMVYDMWNHVFWDVAQFLGQVNCNTGTFCPPAHEILAISYPETPVEVGRMQRVAQLQSDCNLMIGAVYVAPGVRLRFLVGQPDQESFMESTFNSEAFGPDVLVDATKVTGCYNEPYVHWVRRNRNIQVFLEGQPDQPKGGLAAVFVYGKCQYQPENMAHPCTHSCDCGEVEEDDEGDEGDEQNERNDDDNNERKREDGQ
;
A
#
# COMPACT_ATOMS: atom_id res chain seq x y z
N MET A 1 -13.47 -10.27 9.44
CA MET A 1 -12.79 -10.98 8.33
C MET A 1 -12.76 -10.01 7.17
N HIS A 2 -11.58 -9.47 6.88
CA HIS A 2 -11.32 -8.44 5.88
C HIS A 2 -11.15 -9.11 4.51
N THR A 3 -11.76 -8.58 3.44
CA THR A 3 -11.72 -9.22 2.11
C THR A 3 -10.96 -8.32 1.15
N ILE A 4 -9.67 -8.63 0.95
CA ILE A 4 -8.84 -8.06 -0.11
C ILE A 4 -9.17 -8.87 -1.38
N ARG A 5 -9.45 -8.24 -2.53
CA ARG A 5 -10.01 -8.99 -3.69
C ARG A 5 -9.23 -8.92 -5.00
N THR A 6 -8.25 -8.03 -5.17
CA THR A 6 -7.67 -7.81 -6.50
C THR A 6 -6.21 -8.26 -6.61
N LEU A 7 -5.97 -9.11 -7.60
CA LEU A 7 -4.66 -9.63 -7.99
C LEU A 7 -4.32 -9.12 -9.40
N SER A 8 -3.09 -8.63 -9.61
CA SER A 8 -2.54 -8.35 -10.94
C SER A 8 -1.51 -9.42 -11.36
N GLY A 9 -1.52 -9.85 -12.62
CA GLY A 9 -0.58 -10.84 -13.20
C GLY A 9 -0.97 -11.26 -14.64
N SER A 10 0.00 -11.60 -15.50
CA SER A 10 -0.23 -11.76 -16.96
C SER A 10 -0.35 -13.21 -17.47
N THR A 11 0.13 -14.20 -16.70
CA THR A 11 0.09 -15.61 -17.08
C THR A 11 -0.31 -16.51 -15.90
N ARG A 12 -0.74 -17.76 -16.16
CA ARG A 12 -1.16 -18.72 -15.12
C ARG A 12 -0.02 -19.12 -14.17
N ASP A 13 1.20 -19.28 -14.68
CA ASP A 13 2.37 -19.60 -13.85
C ASP A 13 2.80 -18.40 -13.01
N GLU A 14 2.75 -17.18 -13.56
CA GLU A 14 2.91 -15.95 -12.78
C GLU A 14 1.76 -15.72 -11.80
N ALA A 15 0.57 -16.24 -12.08
CA ALA A 15 -0.56 -16.15 -11.17
C ALA A 15 -0.39 -17.05 -9.95
N LEU A 16 0.33 -18.17 -10.07
CA LEU A 16 0.52 -19.14 -8.98
C LEU A 16 1.84 -18.95 -8.20
N ASP A 17 2.92 -18.50 -8.85
CA ASP A 17 4.22 -18.25 -8.22
C ASP A 17 4.93 -17.02 -8.81
N PRO A 18 4.40 -15.81 -8.60
CA PRO A 18 5.00 -14.59 -9.15
C PRO A 18 6.35 -14.26 -8.50
N ALA A 19 7.20 -13.52 -9.21
CA ALA A 19 8.38 -12.89 -8.61
C ALA A 19 8.01 -11.68 -7.73
N HIS A 20 6.94 -10.99 -8.10
CA HIS A 20 6.41 -9.80 -7.45
C HIS A 20 4.89 -9.74 -7.64
N ARG A 21 4.17 -9.21 -6.64
CA ARG A 21 2.74 -8.95 -6.71
C ARG A 21 2.38 -7.67 -5.97
N SER A 22 1.53 -6.84 -6.57
CA SER A 22 0.89 -5.73 -5.87
C SER A 22 -0.45 -6.19 -5.31
N VAL A 23 -0.65 -6.00 -4.02
CA VAL A 23 -1.92 -6.26 -3.32
C VAL A 23 -2.62 -4.93 -3.09
N ASN A 24 -3.73 -4.72 -3.78
CA ASN A 24 -4.58 -3.55 -3.58
C ASN A 24 -5.57 -3.82 -2.44
N TYR A 25 -5.54 -3.00 -1.39
CA TYR A 25 -6.47 -3.10 -0.26
C TYR A 25 -7.48 -1.95 -0.20
N ASP A 26 -7.70 -1.21 -1.30
CA ASP A 26 -8.61 -0.05 -1.31
C ASP A 26 -10.07 -0.40 -1.00
N ASP A 27 -10.46 -1.66 -1.26
CA ASP A 27 -11.77 -2.23 -0.94
C ASP A 27 -11.94 -2.58 0.54
N ASP A 28 -10.84 -2.72 1.29
CA ASP A 28 -10.89 -2.88 2.73
C ASP A 28 -10.83 -1.53 3.46
N GLY A 29 -11.99 -1.01 3.81
CA GLY A 29 -12.12 0.28 4.48
C GLY A 29 -11.34 0.39 5.79
N ALA A 30 -11.15 -0.72 6.53
CA ALA A 30 -10.41 -0.71 7.78
C ALA A 30 -8.90 -0.61 7.55
N VAL A 31 -8.35 -1.47 6.68
CA VAL A 31 -6.93 -1.44 6.30
C VAL A 31 -6.57 -0.11 5.64
N ARG A 32 -7.44 0.39 4.75
CA ARG A 32 -7.28 1.70 4.12
C ARG A 32 -7.29 2.83 5.14
N THR A 33 -8.19 2.81 6.12
CA THR A 33 -8.24 3.83 7.18
C THR A 33 -6.96 3.80 8.01
N VAL A 34 -6.53 2.63 8.46
CA VAL A 34 -5.33 2.46 9.28
C VAL A 34 -4.09 2.94 8.53
N THR A 35 -3.89 2.51 7.27
CA THR A 35 -2.73 2.92 6.47
C THR A 35 -2.75 4.41 6.15
N THR A 36 -3.89 4.97 5.75
CA THR A 36 -4.04 6.41 5.49
C THR A 36 -3.68 7.24 6.71
N ARG A 37 -4.23 6.88 7.88
CA ARG A 37 -3.99 7.60 9.13
C ARG A 37 -2.56 7.40 9.61
N SER A 38 -2.01 6.19 9.50
CA SER A 38 -0.60 5.91 9.81
C SER A 38 0.36 6.84 9.06
N ARG A 39 0.12 7.06 7.77
CA ARG A 39 0.96 7.95 6.95
C ARG A 39 0.79 9.43 7.32
N GLN A 40 -0.42 9.85 7.69
CA GLN A 40 -0.66 11.19 8.23
C GLN A 40 0.04 11.39 9.58
N ILE A 41 -0.05 10.40 10.47
CA ILE A 41 0.61 10.40 11.79
C ILE A 41 2.13 10.51 11.62
N TRP A 42 2.71 9.79 10.65
CA TRP A 42 4.15 9.84 10.38
C TRP A 42 4.66 11.26 10.10
N LEU A 43 3.81 12.10 9.50
CA LEU A 43 4.09 13.50 9.20
C LEU A 43 3.85 14.44 10.39
N CYS A 44 3.25 13.98 11.49
CA CYS A 44 2.90 14.85 12.62
C CYS A 44 4.04 14.99 13.62
N ARG A 45 4.10 16.15 14.29
CA ARG A 45 5.00 16.38 15.42
C ARG A 45 4.45 15.68 16.68
N PRO A 46 5.28 15.04 17.52
CA PRO A 46 4.80 14.34 18.70
C PRO A 46 4.11 15.28 19.71
N GLU A 47 4.53 16.54 19.79
CA GLU A 47 3.95 17.54 20.70
C GLU A 47 2.54 17.99 20.29
N ALA A 48 2.07 17.59 19.10
CA ALA A 48 0.69 17.82 18.68
C ALA A 48 -0.30 17.00 19.50
N PHE A 49 0.18 15.97 20.19
CA PHE A 49 -0.67 15.04 20.90
C PHE A 49 -0.42 15.16 22.41
N ASP A 50 -1.50 15.35 23.16
CA ASP A 50 -1.48 15.43 24.61
C ASP A 50 -1.37 14.02 25.20
N PHE A 51 -0.19 13.42 25.05
CA PHE A 51 0.18 12.16 25.66
C PHE A 51 1.32 12.38 26.64
N ASP A 52 1.25 11.68 27.77
CA ASP A 52 2.41 11.56 28.62
C ASP A 52 3.50 10.72 27.92
N ASP A 53 4.77 10.94 28.27
CA ASP A 53 5.89 10.15 27.72
C ASP A 53 5.73 8.64 27.96
N SER A 54 4.91 8.24 28.94
CA SER A 54 4.62 6.85 29.24
C SER A 54 3.70 6.18 28.22
N THR A 55 2.88 6.95 27.51
CA THR A 55 1.95 6.47 26.49
C THR A 55 2.70 5.86 25.30
N PHE A 56 3.83 6.47 24.90
CA PHE A 56 4.67 5.94 23.83
C PHE A 56 5.57 4.77 24.28
N SER A 57 5.66 4.54 25.59
CA SER A 57 6.51 3.51 26.20
C SER A 57 5.73 2.24 26.58
N ASN A 58 4.39 2.23 26.42
CA ASN A 58 3.52 1.14 26.86
C ASN A 58 3.21 0.16 25.69
N PRO A 59 3.31 -1.17 25.90
CA PRO A 59 2.93 -2.19 24.90
C PRO A 59 1.46 -2.16 24.45
N ASP A 60 0.55 -1.46 25.14
CA ASP A 60 -0.83 -1.22 24.66
C ASP A 60 -0.88 -0.11 23.58
N THR A 61 0.04 -0.18 22.61
CA THR A 61 0.20 0.77 21.50
C THR A 61 -1.11 0.96 20.71
N GLY A 62 -1.98 -0.05 20.68
CA GLY A 62 -3.27 -0.01 19.99
C GLY A 62 -4.23 1.07 20.53
N GLU A 63 -4.30 1.29 21.85
CA GLU A 63 -5.21 2.30 22.42
C GLU A 63 -4.69 3.72 22.14
N ALA A 64 -3.40 3.95 22.38
CA ALA A 64 -2.74 5.22 22.07
C ALA A 64 -2.91 5.58 20.58
N PHE A 65 -2.62 4.62 19.70
CA PHE A 65 -2.77 4.81 18.26
C PHE A 65 -4.23 5.09 17.86
N SER A 66 -5.19 4.38 18.46
CA SER A 66 -6.62 4.61 18.22
C SER A 66 -7.06 6.02 18.64
N ARG A 67 -6.54 6.56 19.74
CA ARG A 67 -6.79 7.94 20.17
C ARG A 67 -6.22 8.95 19.17
N ILE A 68 -5.01 8.70 18.67
CA ILE A 68 -4.37 9.54 17.63
C ILE A 68 -5.19 9.56 16.35
N ILE A 69 -5.63 8.38 15.89
CA ILE A 69 -6.47 8.27 14.69
C ILE A 69 -7.73 9.13 14.84
N ARG A 70 -8.43 9.02 15.97
CA ARG A 70 -9.66 9.80 16.23
C ARG A 70 -9.38 11.30 16.25
N PHE A 71 -8.32 11.71 16.95
CA PHE A 71 -7.89 13.10 16.96
C PHE A 71 -7.64 13.64 15.55
N ILE A 72 -6.89 12.92 14.70
CA ILE A 72 -6.64 13.34 13.31
C ILE A 72 -7.91 13.32 12.45
N GLN A 73 -8.83 12.39 12.71
CA GLN A 73 -10.11 12.31 11.98
C GLN A 73 -11.00 13.51 12.23
N ASP A 74 -10.96 14.08 13.44
CA ASP A 74 -11.81 15.20 13.86
C ASP A 74 -11.25 16.57 13.40
N LEU A 75 -10.00 16.64 12.94
CA LEU A 75 -9.36 17.89 12.52
C LEU A 75 -9.66 18.26 11.06
N PRO A 76 -9.94 19.55 10.77
CA PRO A 76 -10.00 20.03 9.41
C PRO A 76 -8.60 20.03 8.75
N GLY A 77 -8.56 19.96 7.41
CA GLY A 77 -7.29 19.79 6.67
C GLY A 77 -6.25 20.90 6.88
N GLU A 78 -6.68 22.14 7.16
CA GLU A 78 -5.77 23.24 7.48
C GLU A 78 -5.06 23.03 8.83
N GLU A 79 -5.80 22.56 9.83
CA GLU A 79 -5.25 22.25 11.16
C GLU A 79 -4.28 21.07 11.10
N LEU A 80 -4.58 20.05 10.28
CA LEU A 80 -3.66 18.94 10.04
C LEU A 80 -2.32 19.41 9.45
N THR A 81 -2.34 20.44 8.61
CA THR A 81 -1.11 21.03 8.06
C THR A 81 -0.27 21.71 9.14
N ALA A 82 -0.91 22.33 10.14
CA ALA A 82 -0.22 22.94 11.28
C ALA A 82 0.44 21.91 12.22
N LEU A 83 0.07 20.63 12.12
CA LEU A 83 0.69 19.54 12.90
C LEU A 83 1.94 18.97 12.24
N LYS A 84 2.29 19.37 11.01
CA LYS A 84 3.43 18.81 10.28
C LYS A 84 4.74 18.96 11.06
N ASN A 85 5.48 17.87 11.16
CA ASN A 85 6.80 17.83 11.75
C ASN A 85 7.82 18.43 10.79
N PRO A 86 8.57 19.48 11.18
CA PRO A 86 9.64 20.02 10.35
C PRO A 86 10.84 19.06 10.23
N ASP A 87 10.99 18.10 11.13
CA ASP A 87 12.01 17.06 11.01
C ASP A 87 11.65 16.06 9.91
N THR A 88 12.36 16.17 8.80
CA THR A 88 12.25 15.25 7.64
C THR A 88 13.36 14.20 7.62
N SER A 89 14.22 14.13 8.64
CA SER A 89 15.46 13.36 8.62
C SER A 89 15.44 12.17 9.57
N SER A 90 14.79 12.27 10.73
CA SER A 90 14.78 11.15 11.69
C SER A 90 13.91 10.02 11.18
N VAL A 91 14.45 8.80 11.13
CA VAL A 91 13.64 7.62 10.80
C VAL A 91 12.86 7.17 12.03
N HIS A 92 13.56 7.04 13.17
CA HIS A 92 12.98 6.55 14.41
C HIS A 92 12.66 7.70 15.37
N THR A 93 11.39 7.80 15.72
CA THR A 93 10.87 8.58 16.84
C THR A 93 9.75 7.76 17.47
N PRO A 94 9.38 7.97 18.74
CA PRO A 94 8.34 7.16 19.37
C PRO A 94 7.02 7.14 18.59
N LEU A 95 6.65 8.28 17.98
CA LEU A 95 5.46 8.37 17.13
C LEU A 95 5.60 7.59 15.81
N ARG A 96 6.77 7.64 15.17
CA ARG A 96 7.04 6.92 13.91
C ARG A 96 7.15 5.41 14.13
N ASP A 97 7.72 5.00 15.27
CA ASP A 97 7.83 3.58 15.63
C ASP A 97 6.45 2.96 15.88
N MET A 98 5.51 3.67 16.52
CA MET A 98 4.12 3.21 16.61
C MET A 98 3.46 3.06 15.24
N VAL A 99 3.75 3.95 14.29
CA VAL A 99 3.28 3.81 12.90
C VAL A 99 3.84 2.53 12.30
N TYR A 100 5.14 2.26 12.46
CA TYR A 100 5.78 1.05 11.93
C TYR A 100 5.21 -0.23 12.56
N ASP A 101 4.91 -0.20 13.86
CA ASP A 101 4.25 -1.31 14.54
C ASP A 101 2.86 -1.60 13.97
N MET A 102 2.09 -0.56 13.66
CA MET A 102 0.75 -0.72 13.08
C MET A 102 0.79 -1.39 11.70
N TRP A 103 1.87 -1.23 10.94
CA TRP A 103 2.05 -1.93 9.67
C TRP A 103 2.17 -3.45 9.82
N ASN A 104 2.54 -3.98 11.00
CA ASN A 104 2.47 -5.43 11.24
C ASN A 104 1.05 -5.98 11.10
N HIS A 105 0.02 -5.23 11.51
CA HIS A 105 -1.37 -5.66 11.37
C HIS A 105 -1.80 -5.66 9.90
N VAL A 106 -1.44 -4.62 9.15
CA VAL A 106 -1.67 -4.54 7.70
C VAL A 106 -1.01 -5.72 6.98
N PHE A 107 0.24 -6.00 7.31
CA PHE A 107 0.99 -7.12 6.75
C PHE A 107 0.43 -8.48 7.14
N TRP A 108 -0.07 -8.63 8.37
CA TRP A 108 -0.76 -9.84 8.77
C TRP A 108 -2.00 -10.09 7.90
N ASP A 109 -2.87 -9.09 7.72
CA ASP A 109 -4.08 -9.21 6.90
C ASP A 109 -3.74 -9.53 5.44
N VAL A 110 -2.74 -8.83 4.87
CA VAL A 110 -2.26 -9.09 3.51
C VAL A 110 -1.67 -10.50 3.38
N ALA A 111 -0.90 -10.97 4.35
CA ALA A 111 -0.32 -12.31 4.33
C ALA A 111 -1.39 -13.41 4.40
N GLN A 112 -2.43 -13.22 5.21
CA GLN A 112 -3.57 -14.14 5.29
C GLN A 112 -4.31 -14.21 3.95
N PHE A 113 -4.57 -13.06 3.32
CA PHE A 113 -5.15 -13.02 1.98
C PHE A 113 -4.26 -13.73 0.95
N LEU A 114 -2.97 -13.40 0.91
CA LEU A 114 -2.02 -14.00 -0.03
C LEU A 114 -1.95 -15.52 0.14
N GLY A 115 -1.99 -16.04 1.37
CA GLY A 115 -2.02 -17.47 1.65
C GLY A 115 -3.25 -18.22 1.11
N GLN A 116 -4.36 -17.52 0.86
CA GLN A 116 -5.57 -18.11 0.26
C GLN A 116 -5.49 -18.20 -1.27
N VAL A 117 -4.70 -17.34 -1.91
CA VAL A 117 -4.70 -17.17 -3.38
C VAL A 117 -3.41 -17.60 -4.06
N ASN A 118 -2.30 -17.68 -3.32
CA ASN A 118 -1.00 -18.08 -3.85
C ASN A 118 -0.41 -19.22 -3.03
N CYS A 119 0.31 -20.10 -3.71
CA CYS A 119 1.21 -21.04 -3.05
C CYS A 119 2.49 -20.31 -2.59
N ASN A 120 3.22 -20.88 -1.62
CA ASN A 120 4.58 -20.45 -1.28
C ASN A 120 4.75 -19.00 -0.79
N THR A 121 3.68 -18.34 -0.32
CA THR A 121 3.73 -16.98 0.23
C THR A 121 4.50 -16.89 1.54
N GLY A 122 4.59 -18.00 2.26
CA GLY A 122 5.17 -18.08 3.61
C GLY A 122 4.19 -17.57 4.66
N THR A 123 4.58 -17.69 5.93
CA THR A 123 3.80 -17.19 7.06
C THR A 123 4.46 -15.92 7.58
N PHE A 124 3.69 -14.83 7.67
CA PHE A 124 4.13 -13.63 8.35
C PHE A 124 3.94 -13.80 9.86
N CYS A 125 4.99 -13.62 10.66
CA CYS A 125 4.96 -13.80 12.11
C CYS A 125 5.30 -12.46 12.80
N PRO A 126 4.32 -11.61 13.12
CA PRO A 126 4.58 -10.31 13.72
C PRO A 126 5.10 -10.41 15.17
N PRO A 127 5.92 -9.46 15.65
CA PRO A 127 6.49 -8.34 14.88
C PRO A 127 7.68 -8.82 14.04
N ALA A 128 7.63 -8.54 12.74
CA ALA A 128 8.70 -8.91 11.78
C ALA A 128 8.91 -7.83 10.72
N HIS A 129 8.68 -6.58 11.12
CA HIS A 129 8.86 -5.42 10.26
C HIS A 129 10.27 -4.83 10.41
N GLU A 130 10.79 -4.34 9.30
CA GLU A 130 12.04 -3.59 9.21
C GLU A 130 11.79 -2.33 8.37
N ILE A 131 12.69 -1.36 8.48
CA ILE A 131 12.54 -0.05 7.84
C ILE A 131 13.57 0.11 6.72
N LEU A 132 13.09 0.53 5.55
CA LEU A 132 13.92 0.98 4.45
C LEU A 132 13.73 2.49 4.31
N ALA A 133 14.68 3.25 4.85
CA ALA A 133 14.72 4.69 4.73
C ALA A 133 15.58 5.10 3.52
N ILE A 134 15.01 5.93 2.66
CA ILE A 134 15.66 6.45 1.46
C ILE A 134 15.96 7.93 1.69
N SER A 135 17.22 8.28 1.90
CA SER A 135 17.66 9.67 1.96
C SER A 135 17.79 10.27 0.57
N TYR A 136 17.65 11.59 0.45
CA TYR A 136 18.07 12.27 -0.76
C TYR A 136 19.59 12.09 -0.97
N PRO A 137 20.06 11.84 -2.20
CA PRO A 137 21.48 11.79 -2.50
C PRO A 137 22.13 13.16 -2.25
N GLU A 138 23.40 13.16 -1.80
CA GLU A 138 24.16 14.39 -1.54
C GLU A 138 24.30 15.27 -2.79
N THR A 139 24.47 14.61 -3.95
CA THR A 139 24.49 15.25 -5.26
C THR A 139 23.08 15.17 -5.86
N PRO A 140 22.47 16.28 -6.27
CA PRO A 140 21.18 16.26 -6.96
C PRO A 140 21.24 15.38 -8.20
N VAL A 141 20.19 14.57 -8.40
CA VAL A 141 20.04 13.77 -9.60
C VAL A 141 19.63 14.70 -10.73
N GLU A 142 20.30 14.61 -11.89
CA GLU A 142 19.89 15.38 -13.07
C GLU A 142 18.43 15.08 -13.44
N VAL A 143 17.69 16.10 -13.88
CA VAL A 143 16.27 15.94 -14.25
C VAL A 143 16.11 14.88 -15.33
N GLY A 144 15.20 13.93 -15.11
CA GLY A 144 14.95 12.81 -16.02
C GLY A 144 16.03 11.71 -15.98
N ARG A 145 17.04 11.82 -15.11
CA ARG A 145 17.94 10.72 -14.78
C ARG A 145 17.44 9.98 -13.54
N MET A 146 17.79 8.70 -13.49
CA MET A 146 17.55 7.83 -12.35
C MET A 146 18.88 7.59 -11.63
N GLN A 147 18.88 7.66 -10.30
CA GLN A 147 20.01 7.26 -9.46
C GLN A 147 19.59 6.12 -8.55
N ARG A 148 20.38 5.04 -8.49
CA ARG A 148 20.18 3.99 -7.49
C ARG A 148 20.46 4.54 -6.10
N VAL A 149 19.48 4.48 -5.22
CA VAL A 149 19.54 5.04 -3.86
C VAL A 149 19.47 3.97 -2.78
N ALA A 150 18.96 2.78 -3.09
CA ALA A 150 19.02 1.63 -2.19
C ALA A 150 19.00 0.30 -2.93
N GLN A 151 19.41 -0.75 -2.22
CA GLN A 151 19.33 -2.14 -2.65
C GLN A 151 18.91 -2.99 -1.46
N LEU A 152 17.94 -3.89 -1.66
CA LEU A 152 17.44 -4.82 -0.66
C LEU A 152 17.45 -6.23 -1.24
N GLN A 153 18.05 -7.16 -0.50
CA GLN A 153 18.05 -8.58 -0.83
C GLN A 153 17.61 -9.37 0.40
N SER A 154 16.77 -10.36 0.20
CA SER A 154 16.22 -11.21 1.28
C SER A 154 16.14 -12.66 0.84
N ASP A 155 16.44 -13.56 1.78
CA ASP A 155 16.27 -15.02 1.68
C ASP A 155 14.82 -15.46 2.00
N CYS A 156 14.00 -14.54 2.52
CA CYS A 156 12.59 -14.68 2.81
C CYS A 156 11.74 -13.85 1.83
N ASN A 157 10.45 -14.20 1.69
CA ASN A 157 9.53 -13.34 0.95
C ASN A 157 9.32 -12.04 1.73
N LEU A 158 9.12 -10.94 1.03
CA LEU A 158 8.95 -9.61 1.60
C LEU A 158 7.57 -9.06 1.27
N MET A 159 6.98 -8.32 2.20
CA MET A 159 5.87 -7.41 1.94
C MET A 159 6.37 -5.99 2.18
N ILE A 160 6.14 -5.06 1.27
CA ILE A 160 6.69 -3.70 1.33
C ILE A 160 5.54 -2.71 1.24
N GLY A 161 5.47 -1.80 2.21
CA GLY A 161 4.47 -0.75 2.30
C GLY A 161 5.13 0.62 2.42
N ALA A 162 4.71 1.56 1.58
CA ALA A 162 5.16 2.94 1.67
C ALA A 162 4.48 3.64 2.86
N VAL A 163 5.28 4.18 3.78
CA VAL A 163 4.78 4.93 4.96
C VAL A 163 5.00 6.43 4.84
N TYR A 164 6.00 6.83 4.08
CA TYR A 164 6.25 8.21 3.72
C TYR A 164 6.89 8.26 2.34
N VAL A 165 6.43 9.19 1.52
CA VAL A 165 7.09 9.59 0.28
C VAL A 165 6.98 11.10 0.22
N ALA A 166 8.12 11.78 0.10
CA ALA A 166 8.14 13.23 0.08
C ALA A 166 7.41 13.76 -1.18
N PRO A 167 6.69 14.89 -1.08
CA PRO A 167 6.10 15.53 -2.25
C PRO A 167 7.13 15.76 -3.35
N GLY A 168 6.77 15.49 -4.60
CA GLY A 168 7.68 15.64 -5.73
C GLY A 168 8.59 14.43 -5.97
N VAL A 169 8.65 13.45 -5.07
CA VAL A 169 9.52 12.27 -5.24
C VAL A 169 8.88 11.25 -6.18
N ARG A 170 9.70 10.71 -7.08
CA ARG A 170 9.35 9.57 -7.93
C ARG A 170 10.39 8.48 -7.75
N LEU A 171 9.95 7.31 -7.32
CA LEU A 171 10.77 6.15 -7.03
C LEU A 171 10.36 4.99 -7.93
N ARG A 172 11.35 4.19 -8.31
CA ARG A 172 11.16 2.98 -9.10
C ARG A 172 11.84 1.81 -8.43
N PHE A 173 11.12 0.71 -8.26
CA PHE A 173 11.67 -0.54 -7.73
C PHE A 173 11.81 -1.53 -8.87
N LEU A 174 13.04 -1.94 -9.13
CA LEU A 174 13.32 -3.06 -10.02
C LEU A 174 13.48 -4.33 -9.20
N VAL A 175 12.65 -5.33 -9.50
CA VAL A 175 12.71 -6.65 -8.87
C VAL A 175 13.33 -7.65 -9.85
N GLY A 176 14.59 -8.00 -9.60
CA GLY A 176 15.39 -8.85 -10.47
C GLY A 176 15.95 -10.09 -9.78
N GLN A 177 16.66 -10.94 -10.54
CA GLN A 177 17.49 -12.00 -9.98
C GLN A 177 18.80 -11.40 -9.41
N PRO A 178 19.40 -11.99 -8.36
CA PRO A 178 20.63 -11.47 -7.74
C PRO A 178 21.82 -11.36 -8.69
N ASP A 179 21.89 -12.23 -9.71
CA ASP A 179 22.98 -12.33 -10.68
C ASP A 179 22.83 -11.40 -11.91
N GLN A 180 21.75 -10.61 -11.98
CA GLN A 180 21.43 -9.75 -13.12
C GLN A 180 21.84 -8.27 -12.93
N GLU A 181 22.80 -7.96 -12.06
CA GLU A 181 23.17 -6.57 -11.74
C GLU A 181 23.60 -5.75 -12.96
N SER A 182 24.39 -6.33 -13.88
CA SER A 182 24.87 -5.62 -15.09
C SER A 182 23.77 -5.38 -16.13
N PHE A 183 22.67 -6.13 -16.06
CA PHE A 183 21.57 -6.02 -17.01
C PHE A 183 20.59 -4.91 -16.62
N MET A 184 20.45 -4.61 -15.32
CA MET A 184 19.47 -3.62 -14.85
C MET A 184 19.88 -2.17 -15.21
N GLU A 185 21.16 -1.80 -15.16
CA GLU A 185 21.60 -0.43 -15.47
C GLU A 185 21.48 -0.04 -16.96
N SER A 186 21.59 -1.00 -17.88
CA SER A 186 21.54 -0.72 -19.33
C SER A 186 20.12 -0.68 -19.93
N THR A 187 19.10 -1.10 -19.15
CA THR A 187 17.78 -1.46 -19.69
C THR A 187 16.68 -0.44 -19.38
N PHE A 188 17.00 0.68 -18.71
CA PHE A 188 16.03 1.71 -18.30
C PHE A 188 15.30 2.46 -19.43
N ASN A 189 15.78 2.38 -20.66
CA ASN A 189 15.15 3.01 -21.84
C ASN A 189 14.22 2.07 -22.62
N SER A 190 14.05 0.83 -22.16
CA SER A 190 13.26 -0.20 -22.83
C SER A 190 11.95 -0.41 -22.09
N GLU A 191 10.81 -0.26 -22.77
CA GLU A 191 9.46 -0.60 -22.26
C GLU A 191 9.29 -2.10 -21.93
N ALA A 192 10.35 -2.92 -22.05
CA ALA A 192 10.26 -4.38 -22.17
C ALA A 192 10.75 -5.18 -20.96
N PHE A 193 10.83 -4.66 -19.73
CA PHE A 193 11.29 -5.47 -18.59
C PHE A 193 10.44 -5.42 -17.32
N GLY A 194 10.06 -6.63 -16.89
CA GLY A 194 9.77 -7.04 -15.51
C GLY A 194 8.59 -6.37 -14.82
N PRO A 195 8.16 -6.90 -13.65
CA PRO A 195 7.27 -6.16 -12.78
C PRO A 195 8.05 -4.97 -12.19
N ASP A 196 7.83 -3.79 -12.78
CA ASP A 196 8.30 -2.51 -12.25
C ASP A 196 7.29 -1.98 -11.23
N VAL A 197 7.74 -1.59 -10.03
CA VAL A 197 6.90 -0.85 -9.07
C VAL A 197 7.26 0.62 -9.14
N LEU A 198 6.32 1.40 -9.68
CA LEU A 198 6.40 2.85 -9.68
C LEU A 198 5.70 3.42 -8.45
N VAL A 199 6.43 4.20 -7.66
CA VAL A 199 5.91 5.00 -6.55
C VAL A 199 6.03 6.46 -6.96
N ASP A 200 4.90 7.12 -7.22
CA ASP A 200 4.88 8.46 -7.81
C ASP A 200 4.16 9.46 -6.89
N ALA A 201 4.94 10.24 -6.13
CA ALA A 201 4.45 11.33 -5.31
C ALA A 201 4.59 12.71 -5.99
N THR A 202 4.83 12.77 -7.30
CA THR A 202 5.04 14.05 -8.02
C THR A 202 3.81 14.96 -7.99
N LYS A 203 2.61 14.37 -7.93
CA LYS A 203 1.33 15.10 -7.88
C LYS A 203 0.75 15.19 -6.46
N VAL A 204 1.45 14.68 -5.46
CA VAL A 204 0.95 14.64 -4.08
C VAL A 204 1.23 15.97 -3.40
N THR A 205 0.17 16.66 -2.97
CA THR A 205 0.24 17.93 -2.22
C THR A 205 0.17 17.75 -0.71
N GLY A 206 -0.12 16.52 -0.24
CA GLY A 206 -0.29 16.17 1.17
C GLY A 206 0.42 14.89 1.52
N CYS A 207 -0.35 13.92 2.02
CA CYS A 207 0.16 12.61 2.36
C CYS A 207 0.09 11.68 1.14
N TYR A 208 1.18 11.02 0.79
CA TYR A 208 1.14 9.90 -0.15
C TYR A 208 0.21 8.83 0.41
N ASN A 209 -0.71 8.27 -0.39
CA ASN A 209 -1.74 7.39 0.14
C ASN A 209 -2.16 6.28 -0.83
N GLU A 210 -1.20 5.70 -1.54
CA GLU A 210 -1.52 4.57 -2.40
C GLU A 210 -1.87 3.31 -1.58
N PRO A 211 -2.94 2.59 -1.94
CA PRO A 211 -3.48 1.48 -1.18
C PRO A 211 -2.81 0.13 -1.54
N TYR A 212 -1.49 0.14 -1.74
CA TYR A 212 -0.75 -1.06 -2.16
C TYR A 212 0.21 -1.57 -1.09
N VAL A 213 0.25 -2.89 -0.95
CA VAL A 213 1.40 -3.63 -0.40
C VAL A 213 2.03 -4.42 -1.54
N HIS A 214 3.35 -4.31 -1.68
CA HIS A 214 4.10 -5.06 -2.68
C HIS A 214 4.69 -6.31 -2.04
N TRP A 215 4.23 -7.48 -2.46
CA TRP A 215 4.86 -8.75 -2.11
C TRP A 215 5.97 -9.08 -3.10
N VAL A 216 7.15 -9.41 -2.61
CA VAL A 216 8.32 -9.80 -3.39
C VAL A 216 8.77 -11.17 -2.92
N ARG A 217 8.98 -12.08 -3.88
CA ARG A 217 9.45 -13.43 -3.58
C ARG A 217 10.87 -13.40 -3.01
N ARG A 218 11.20 -14.37 -2.18
CA ARG A 218 12.56 -14.62 -1.70
C ARG A 218 13.58 -14.76 -2.83
N ASN A 219 14.85 -14.54 -2.49
CA ASN A 219 15.98 -14.64 -3.41
C ASN A 219 15.84 -13.71 -4.62
N ARG A 220 15.23 -12.54 -4.40
CA ARG A 220 15.15 -11.45 -5.36
C ARG A 220 15.99 -10.29 -4.88
N ASN A 221 16.55 -9.57 -5.86
CA ASN A 221 17.22 -8.30 -5.63
C ASN A 221 16.23 -7.19 -5.94
N ILE A 222 16.04 -6.29 -4.98
CA ILE A 222 15.20 -5.10 -5.13
C ILE A 222 16.13 -3.91 -5.21
N GLN A 223 16.15 -3.23 -6.34
CA GLN A 223 16.91 -2.01 -6.52
C GLN A 223 15.96 -0.82 -6.57
N VAL A 224 16.23 0.18 -5.74
CA VAL A 224 15.40 1.39 -5.64
C VAL A 224 16.12 2.55 -6.32
N PHE A 225 15.43 3.17 -7.27
CA PHE A 225 15.94 4.30 -8.03
C PHE A 225 15.11 5.54 -7.77
N LEU A 226 15.79 6.67 -7.57
CA LEU A 226 15.20 8.00 -7.45
C LEU A 226 15.32 8.74 -8.78
N GLU A 227 14.22 9.28 -9.28
CA GLU A 227 14.22 10.16 -10.45
C GLU A 227 14.57 11.61 -10.05
N GLY A 228 15.49 12.23 -10.78
CA GLY A 228 15.85 13.63 -10.57
C GLY A 228 14.73 14.58 -10.94
N GLN A 229 14.53 15.58 -10.08
CA GLN A 229 13.47 16.59 -10.21
C GLN A 229 14.05 18.00 -10.08
N PRO A 230 13.43 19.02 -10.71
CA PRO A 230 13.96 20.39 -10.72
C PRO A 230 14.16 21.00 -9.33
N ASP A 231 13.28 20.68 -8.39
CA ASP A 231 13.22 21.28 -7.04
C ASP A 231 13.53 20.25 -5.94
N GLN A 232 14.38 19.27 -6.25
CA GLN A 232 14.73 18.23 -5.28
C GLN A 232 15.41 18.82 -4.03
N PRO A 233 14.92 18.50 -2.81
CA PRO A 233 15.54 18.93 -1.57
C PRO A 233 16.99 18.46 -1.44
N LYS A 234 17.83 19.26 -0.76
CA LYS A 234 19.25 18.95 -0.50
C LYS A 234 19.49 18.06 0.73
N GLY A 235 18.44 17.57 1.39
CA GLY A 235 18.57 16.79 2.61
C GLY A 235 17.24 16.27 3.13
N GLY A 236 17.32 15.38 4.12
CA GLY A 236 16.19 14.63 4.67
C GLY A 236 15.91 13.33 3.91
N LEU A 237 14.76 12.74 4.22
CA LEU A 237 14.28 11.51 3.63
C LEU A 237 13.46 11.81 2.37
N ALA A 238 13.78 11.13 1.28
CA ALA A 238 12.94 11.08 0.08
C ALA A 238 11.74 10.15 0.28
N ALA A 239 11.94 9.02 0.98
CA ALA A 239 10.87 8.09 1.32
C ALA A 239 11.25 7.20 2.49
N VAL A 240 10.23 6.60 3.09
CA VAL A 240 10.36 5.51 4.06
C VAL A 240 9.37 4.42 3.68
N PHE A 241 9.87 3.18 3.68
CA PHE A 241 9.09 1.98 3.51
C PHE A 241 9.23 1.12 4.76
N VAL A 242 8.13 0.52 5.18
CA VAL A 242 8.15 -0.59 6.13
C VAL A 242 8.11 -1.87 5.31
N TYR A 243 8.86 -2.89 5.71
CA TYR A 243 8.77 -4.19 5.07
C TYR A 243 8.72 -5.34 6.07
N GLY A 244 7.84 -6.30 5.82
CA GLY A 244 7.62 -7.48 6.63
C GLY A 244 8.26 -8.71 5.99
N LYS A 245 8.93 -9.55 6.78
CA LYS A 245 9.50 -10.82 6.33
C LYS A 245 8.52 -11.98 6.54
N CYS A 246 8.11 -12.65 5.46
CA CYS A 246 7.34 -13.89 5.56
C CYS A 246 8.28 -15.08 5.64
N GLN A 247 8.21 -15.82 6.74
CA GLN A 247 9.00 -17.03 6.94
C GLN A 247 8.48 -18.14 6.04
N TYR A 248 9.39 -18.77 5.33
CA TYR A 248 9.07 -19.91 4.48
C TYR A 248 9.27 -21.22 5.26
N GLN A 249 8.20 -21.98 5.46
CA GLN A 249 8.27 -23.31 6.08
C GLN A 249 8.19 -24.39 4.99
N PRO A 250 9.31 -25.03 4.62
CA PRO A 250 9.35 -26.01 3.53
C PRO A 250 8.54 -27.28 3.84
N GLU A 251 8.32 -27.59 5.13
CA GLU A 251 7.57 -28.76 5.60
C GLU A 251 6.05 -28.69 5.32
N ASN A 252 5.50 -27.50 5.08
CA ASN A 252 4.09 -27.34 4.71
C ASN A 252 3.82 -27.53 3.19
N MET A 253 4.85 -27.82 2.38
CA MET A 253 4.70 -28.07 0.94
C MET A 253 4.14 -29.45 0.59
N ALA A 254 4.03 -30.37 1.55
CA ALA A 254 3.47 -31.71 1.27
C ALA A 254 1.97 -31.69 0.96
N HIS A 255 1.28 -30.57 1.23
CA HIS A 255 -0.01 -30.30 0.65
C HIS A 255 0.20 -29.60 -0.70
N PRO A 256 0.08 -30.30 -1.84
CA PRO A 256 -0.18 -29.59 -3.09
C PRO A 256 -1.33 -28.63 -2.82
N CYS A 257 -1.26 -27.43 -3.39
CA CYS A 257 -2.38 -26.51 -3.39
C CYS A 257 -3.57 -27.17 -4.11
N THR A 258 -4.25 -28.10 -3.43
CA THR A 258 -5.50 -28.73 -3.83
C THR A 258 -6.65 -27.82 -3.44
N HIS A 259 -6.43 -26.51 -3.54
CA HIS A 259 -7.51 -25.65 -3.98
C HIS A 259 -7.87 -26.15 -5.38
N SER A 260 -8.73 -27.17 -5.43
CA SER A 260 -9.85 -27.14 -6.34
C SER A 260 -10.57 -25.82 -6.04
N CYS A 261 -10.02 -24.72 -6.54
CA CYS A 261 -10.82 -23.57 -6.92
C CYS A 261 -11.70 -24.10 -8.04
N ASP A 262 -12.74 -24.82 -7.61
CA ASP A 262 -14.05 -24.76 -8.19
C ASP A 262 -14.44 -23.28 -8.10
N CYS A 263 -13.85 -22.47 -8.99
CA CYS A 263 -14.39 -21.19 -9.36
C CYS A 263 -15.72 -21.57 -9.99
N GLY A 264 -16.73 -21.80 -9.15
CA GLY A 264 -18.05 -22.21 -9.59
C GLY A 264 -18.40 -21.31 -10.74
N GLU A 265 -18.50 -21.90 -11.93
CA GLU A 265 -19.33 -21.33 -12.97
C GLU A 265 -20.64 -21.08 -12.23
N VAL A 266 -20.97 -19.80 -12.05
CA VAL A 266 -22.31 -19.42 -11.63
C VAL A 266 -23.16 -19.96 -12.78
N GLU A 267 -23.70 -21.17 -12.60
CA GLU A 267 -24.78 -21.64 -13.45
C GLU A 267 -25.84 -20.55 -13.32
N GLU A 268 -26.00 -19.80 -14.41
CA GLU A 268 -27.14 -18.93 -14.59
C GLU A 268 -28.34 -19.87 -14.55
N ASP A 269 -28.96 -19.97 -13.37
CA ASP A 269 -30.28 -20.59 -13.21
C ASP A 269 -31.23 -19.74 -14.06
N ASP A 270 -31.38 -20.20 -15.30
CA ASP A 270 -32.39 -19.84 -16.28
C ASP A 270 -33.75 -20.31 -15.74
N GLU A 271 -34.23 -19.65 -14.68
CA GLU A 271 -35.63 -19.73 -14.27
C GLU A 271 -36.44 -18.84 -15.22
N GLY A 272 -36.87 -19.45 -16.31
CA GLY A 272 -37.96 -18.94 -17.12
C GLY A 272 -39.22 -18.75 -16.27
N ASP A 273 -39.66 -17.50 -16.15
CA ASP A 273 -41.00 -17.14 -15.71
C ASP A 273 -41.77 -16.59 -16.91
N GLU A 274 -42.39 -17.52 -17.64
CA GLU A 274 -43.48 -17.24 -18.56
C GLU A 274 -44.76 -16.99 -17.73
N GLY A 275 -45.24 -15.74 -17.72
CA GLY A 275 -46.48 -15.36 -17.04
C GLY A 275 -47.11 -14.10 -17.61
N ASP A 276 -47.76 -14.24 -18.76
CA ASP A 276 -48.77 -13.30 -19.28
C ASP A 276 -49.81 -12.97 -18.20
N GLU A 277 -50.15 -11.68 -18.02
CA GLU A 277 -51.55 -11.25 -17.86
C GLU A 277 -51.69 -9.71 -17.92
N GLN A 278 -52.19 -9.27 -19.08
CA GLN A 278 -53.24 -8.27 -19.27
C GLN A 278 -53.49 -7.27 -18.13
N ASN A 279 -53.26 -5.98 -18.41
CA ASN A 279 -54.21 -4.98 -17.97
C ASN A 279 -54.33 -3.84 -18.98
N GLU A 280 -55.45 -3.87 -19.68
CA GLU A 280 -55.96 -2.78 -20.50
C GLU A 280 -56.37 -1.58 -19.62
N ARG A 281 -56.24 -0.39 -20.21
CA ARG A 281 -57.09 0.80 -19.99
C ARG A 281 -57.00 1.52 -18.63
N ASN A 282 -56.54 2.77 -18.67
CA ASN A 282 -57.46 3.89 -18.93
C ASN A 282 -56.68 5.18 -19.18
N ASP A 283 -57.14 5.88 -20.21
CA ASP A 283 -56.96 7.32 -20.40
C ASP A 283 -57.43 8.10 -19.16
N ASP A 284 -56.78 9.22 -18.87
CA ASP A 284 -57.42 10.54 -18.76
C ASP A 284 -56.62 11.50 -17.87
N ASP A 285 -56.29 12.63 -18.50
CA ASP A 285 -56.46 14.00 -18.00
C ASP A 285 -55.66 14.57 -16.82
N ASN A 286 -55.09 15.74 -17.15
CA ASN A 286 -55.03 16.97 -16.36
C ASN A 286 -54.19 16.99 -15.08
N ASN A 287 -53.12 17.81 -15.11
CA ASN A 287 -53.24 19.13 -14.49
C ASN A 287 -52.10 20.09 -14.88
N GLU A 288 -52.49 21.20 -15.51
CA GLU A 288 -51.82 22.48 -15.35
C GLU A 288 -51.81 22.93 -13.88
N ARG A 289 -50.73 23.59 -13.45
CA ARG A 289 -50.68 24.81 -12.57
C ARG A 289 -49.21 25.06 -12.21
N LYS A 290 -48.54 26.08 -12.76
CA LYS A 290 -48.53 27.50 -12.33
C LYS A 290 -48.50 27.69 -10.81
N ARG A 291 -47.40 28.27 -10.30
CA ARG A 291 -47.29 29.51 -9.47
C ARG A 291 -45.97 29.50 -8.69
N GLU A 292 -45.06 30.43 -8.94
CA GLU A 292 -44.96 31.83 -8.45
C GLU A 292 -43.97 31.94 -7.27
N ASP A 293 -42.90 32.68 -7.54
CA ASP A 293 -42.26 33.73 -6.75
C ASP A 293 -42.68 33.98 -5.29
N GLY A 294 -41.64 34.31 -4.49
CA GLY A 294 -41.71 35.03 -3.20
C GLY A 294 -40.86 34.30 -2.15
N GLN A 295 -39.84 34.87 -1.51
CA GLN A 295 -39.36 36.24 -1.33
C GLN A 295 -37.85 36.22 -1.08
#